data_AF-A0AAV3FN36-F1
#
_entry.id   AF-A0AAV3FN36-F1
#
_cell.length_a   1.000
_cell.length_b   1.000
_cell.length_c   1.000
_cell.angle_alpha   90.00
_cell.angle_beta   90.00
_cell.angle_gamma   90.00
#
_symmetry.space_group_name_H-M   'P 1'
#
loop_
_entity.id
_entity.type
_entity.pdbx_description
1 polymer ?
#
loop_
_entity_poly.entity_id
_entity_poly.type
_entity_poly.pdbx_seq_one_letter_code
_entity_poly.pdbx_strand_id
1 'polypeptide(L)'
;MPKIQSIRQRRRNGESVASIARGEKVSEPTVRKYLKADDLSARPPVRRRRGSVLDEWIPVIEGMLAEDRETWHKQRHTATRIHERLRDEYGVEASLSTVTRTVARLKREFMAEREMGFLDLSWHPGECQADFGQVDVRYRGVVTRMRHFVLDFPYSNISPCQLMPGRTRNARVR
;
A
#
# COMPACT_ATOMS: atom_id res chain seq x y z
N MET A 1 44.93 -11.73 -15.96
CA MET A 1 43.56 -12.29 -15.97
C MET A 1 42.94 -12.17 -14.60
N PRO A 2 41.62 -11.94 -14.45
CA PRO A 2 40.92 -11.98 -13.17
C PRO A 2 41.17 -13.31 -12.45
N LYS A 3 41.51 -13.26 -11.17
CA LYS A 3 41.90 -14.42 -10.33
C LYS A 3 40.90 -15.59 -10.40
N ILE A 4 39.61 -15.26 -10.46
CA ILE A 4 38.52 -16.23 -10.53
C ILE A 4 38.49 -16.96 -11.89
N GLN A 5 38.79 -16.26 -12.98
CA GLN A 5 38.86 -16.86 -14.32
C GLN A 5 40.06 -17.81 -14.43
N SER A 6 41.19 -17.46 -13.82
CA SER A 6 42.38 -18.33 -13.74
C SER A 6 42.08 -19.64 -13.00
N ILE A 7 41.38 -19.56 -11.86
CA ILE A 7 40.96 -20.73 -11.08
C ILE A 7 40.11 -21.71 -11.92
N ARG A 8 39.12 -21.21 -12.66
CA ARG A 8 38.27 -22.05 -13.53
C ARG A 8 39.03 -22.62 -14.72
N GLN A 9 39.95 -21.85 -15.32
CA GLN A 9 40.76 -22.31 -16.43
C GLN A 9 41.69 -23.46 -16.02
N ARG A 10 42.41 -23.31 -14.91
CA ARG A 10 43.28 -24.37 -14.37
C ARG A 10 42.49 -25.62 -13.98
N ARG A 11 41.28 -25.45 -13.47
CA ARG A 11 40.39 -26.59 -13.19
C ARG A 11 39.95 -27.31 -14.48
N ARG A 12 39.64 -26.57 -15.56
CA ARG A 12 39.36 -27.16 -16.88
C ARG A 12 40.57 -27.89 -17.48
N ASN A 13 41.77 -27.40 -17.19
CA ASN A 13 43.03 -28.04 -17.58
C ASN A 13 43.38 -29.28 -16.74
N GLY A 14 42.52 -29.71 -15.80
CA GLY A 14 42.70 -30.93 -15.02
C GLY A 14 43.46 -30.77 -13.71
N GLU A 15 43.83 -29.55 -13.30
CA GLU A 15 44.58 -29.35 -12.06
C GLU A 15 43.74 -29.66 -10.79
N SER A 16 44.43 -30.16 -9.76
CA SER A 16 43.83 -30.41 -8.44
C SER A 16 43.55 -29.10 -7.70
N VAL A 17 42.55 -29.10 -6.83
CA VAL A 17 42.17 -27.91 -6.02
C VAL A 17 43.37 -27.41 -5.19
N ALA A 18 44.19 -28.31 -4.65
CA ALA A 18 45.40 -27.98 -3.90
C ALA A 18 46.51 -27.35 -4.78
N SER A 19 46.62 -27.75 -6.05
CA SER A 19 47.55 -27.12 -7.01
C SER A 19 47.13 -25.69 -7.33
N ILE A 20 45.83 -25.51 -7.63
CA ILE A 20 45.24 -24.21 -7.96
C ILE A 20 45.35 -23.25 -6.77
N ALA A 21 45.06 -23.72 -5.56
CA ALA A 21 45.17 -22.94 -4.33
C ALA A 21 46.59 -22.40 -4.10
N ARG A 22 47.62 -23.25 -4.30
CA ARG A 22 49.03 -22.86 -4.18
C ARG A 22 49.46 -21.90 -5.29
N GLY A 23 49.06 -22.17 -6.54
CA GLY A 23 49.43 -21.35 -7.69
C GLY A 23 48.80 -19.95 -7.68
N GLU A 24 47.56 -19.84 -7.21
CA GLU A 24 46.82 -18.57 -7.13
C GLU A 24 46.95 -17.90 -5.75
N LYS A 25 47.67 -18.49 -4.80
CA LYS A 25 47.80 -18.00 -3.41
C LYS A 25 46.42 -17.70 -2.79
N VAL A 26 45.54 -18.70 -2.77
CA VAL A 26 44.20 -18.66 -2.14
C VAL A 26 43.95 -19.92 -1.35
N SER A 27 43.02 -19.86 -0.40
CA SER A 27 42.62 -21.05 0.36
C SER A 27 41.84 -22.04 -0.52
N GLU A 28 41.97 -23.34 -0.28
CA GLU A 28 41.17 -24.36 -0.98
C GLU A 28 39.64 -24.14 -0.85
N PRO A 29 39.09 -23.70 0.30
CA PRO A 29 37.68 -23.31 0.40
C PRO A 29 37.30 -22.20 -0.58
N THR A 30 38.17 -21.21 -0.79
CA THR A 30 37.95 -20.13 -1.77
C THR A 30 37.89 -20.68 -3.20
N VAL A 31 38.77 -21.62 -3.54
CA VAL A 31 38.77 -22.29 -4.86
C VAL A 31 37.46 -23.06 -5.05
N ARG A 32 37.05 -23.89 -4.08
CA ARG A 32 35.77 -24.63 -4.14
C ARG A 32 34.56 -23.71 -4.25
N LYS A 33 34.55 -22.59 -3.52
CA LYS A 33 33.50 -21.57 -3.58
C LYS A 33 33.33 -21.01 -5.00
N TYR A 34 34.43 -20.65 -5.67
CA TYR A 34 34.39 -20.07 -7.01
C TYR A 34 34.14 -21.09 -8.13
N LEU A 35 34.48 -22.36 -7.91
CA LEU A 35 34.10 -23.45 -8.81
C LEU A 35 32.61 -23.79 -8.73
N LYS A 36 31.98 -23.62 -7.56
CA LYS A 36 30.55 -23.90 -7.33
C LYS A 36 29.61 -22.75 -7.73
N ALA A 37 30.09 -21.50 -7.71
CA ALA A 37 29.26 -20.34 -8.02
C ALA A 37 29.08 -20.20 -9.53
N ASP A 38 27.88 -20.42 -10.09
CA ASP A 38 27.61 -20.31 -11.54
C ASP A 38 27.71 -18.87 -12.07
N ASP A 39 27.25 -17.88 -11.29
CA ASP A 39 27.32 -16.44 -11.59
C ASP A 39 28.29 -15.73 -10.64
N LEU A 40 29.27 -15.03 -11.22
CA LEU A 40 30.36 -14.33 -10.54
C LEU A 40 30.27 -12.81 -10.71
N SER A 41 29.17 -12.33 -11.28
CA SER A 41 28.89 -10.91 -11.43
C SER A 41 28.89 -10.24 -10.05
N ALA A 42 29.54 -9.07 -9.95
CA ALA A 42 29.50 -8.29 -8.72
C ALA A 42 28.04 -7.93 -8.42
N ARG A 43 27.48 -8.52 -7.37
CA ARG A 43 26.14 -8.15 -6.92
C ARG A 43 26.20 -6.69 -6.44
N PRO A 44 25.35 -5.79 -6.95
CA PRO A 44 25.32 -4.43 -6.44
C PRO A 44 25.11 -4.46 -4.92
N PRO A 45 25.81 -3.59 -4.17
CA PRO A 45 25.70 -3.58 -2.72
C PRO A 45 24.24 -3.39 -2.34
N VAL A 46 23.70 -4.36 -1.59
CA VAL A 46 22.34 -4.26 -1.06
C VAL A 46 22.31 -3.06 -0.13
N ARG A 47 21.65 -1.97 -0.56
CA ARG A 47 21.44 -0.80 0.30
C ARG A 47 20.72 -1.27 1.56
N ARG A 48 21.42 -1.23 2.70
CA ARG A 48 20.77 -1.41 4.00
C ARG A 48 19.69 -0.33 4.11
N ARG A 49 18.43 -0.75 4.26
CA ARG A 49 17.33 0.17 4.61
C ARG A 49 17.70 0.78 5.97
N ARG A 50 17.96 2.09 6.00
CA ARG A 50 17.97 2.83 7.26
C ARG A 50 16.52 2.96 7.71
N GLY A 51 16.24 2.73 8.99
CA GLY A 51 14.92 3.01 9.55
C GLY A 51 14.54 4.47 9.25
N SER A 52 13.31 4.69 8.83
CA SER A 52 12.79 6.05 8.68
C SER A 52 12.41 6.58 10.06
N VAL A 53 12.58 7.89 10.28
CA VAL A 53 12.02 8.58 11.46
C VAL A 53 10.52 8.30 11.61
N LEU A 54 9.82 8.04 10.50
CA LEU A 54 8.39 7.72 10.51
C LEU A 54 8.05 6.29 10.94
N ASP A 55 9.02 5.37 11.06
CA ASP A 55 8.71 3.97 11.36
C ASP A 55 8.01 3.81 12.72
N GLU A 56 8.39 4.63 13.71
CA GLU A 56 7.73 4.69 15.03
C GLU A 56 6.32 5.29 14.97
N TRP A 57 6.06 6.15 13.98
CA TRP A 57 4.80 6.87 13.82
C TRP A 57 3.84 6.19 12.84
N ILE A 58 4.21 5.03 12.28
CA ILE A 58 3.34 4.24 11.40
C ILE A 58 1.98 3.96 12.05
N PRO A 59 1.89 3.49 13.32
CA PRO A 59 0.59 3.18 13.93
C PRO A 59 -0.33 4.41 14.03
N VAL A 60 0.24 5.59 14.27
CA VAL A 60 -0.52 6.85 14.33
C VAL A 60 -1.09 7.20 12.96
N ILE A 61 -0.27 7.07 11.91
CA ILE A 61 -0.71 7.32 10.52
C ILE A 61 -1.79 6.31 10.11
N GLU A 62 -1.64 5.05 10.49
CA GLU A 62 -2.64 4.01 10.24
C GLU A 62 -3.97 4.32 10.92
N GLY A 63 -3.94 4.78 12.18
CA GLY A 63 -5.12 5.23 12.91
C GLY A 63 -5.85 6.38 12.20
N MET A 64 -5.11 7.43 11.81
CA MET A 64 -5.68 8.55 11.04
C MET A 64 -6.30 8.09 9.71
N LEU A 65 -5.64 7.16 9.01
CA LEU A 65 -6.13 6.60 7.75
C LEU A 65 -7.33 5.66 7.95
N ALA A 66 -7.51 5.05 9.11
CA ALA A 66 -8.67 4.25 9.45
C ALA A 66 -9.88 5.15 9.74
N GLU A 67 -9.72 6.19 10.55
CA GLU A 67 -10.75 7.21 10.80
C GLU A 67 -11.22 7.88 9.51
N ASP A 68 -10.29 8.18 8.60
CA ASP A 68 -10.61 8.72 7.27
C ASP A 68 -11.56 7.82 6.47
N ARG A 69 -11.47 6.50 6.62
CA ARG A 69 -12.32 5.57 5.85
C ARG A 69 -13.78 5.66 6.25
N GLU A 70 -14.02 5.85 7.53
CA GLU A 70 -15.36 5.99 8.12
C GLU A 70 -15.98 7.36 7.82
N THR A 71 -15.16 8.32 7.36
CA THR A 71 -15.58 9.68 7.07
C THR A 71 -15.88 9.86 5.57
N TRP A 72 -16.75 10.83 5.26
CA TRP A 72 -17.09 11.25 3.90
C TRP A 72 -15.83 11.56 3.07
N HIS A 73 -15.76 11.08 1.83
CA HIS A 73 -14.53 11.12 1.01
C HIS A 73 -13.91 12.53 0.84
N LYS A 74 -14.71 13.60 0.87
CA LYS A 74 -14.22 15.00 0.79
C LYS A 74 -13.61 15.53 2.09
N GLN A 75 -13.85 14.86 3.21
CA GLN A 75 -13.35 15.22 4.54
C GLN A 75 -12.13 14.39 4.96
N ARG A 76 -11.71 13.43 4.14
CA ARG A 76 -10.53 12.61 4.41
C ARG A 76 -9.26 13.44 4.39
N HIS A 77 -8.33 13.14 5.28
CA HIS A 77 -7.08 13.84 5.35
C HIS A 77 -6.25 13.61 4.06
N THR A 78 -5.67 14.71 3.56
CA THR A 78 -4.62 14.62 2.55
C THR A 78 -3.30 14.24 3.22
N ALA A 79 -2.32 13.75 2.46
CA ALA A 79 -0.98 13.48 3.00
C ALA A 79 -0.34 14.75 3.62
N THR A 80 -0.65 15.92 3.05
CA THR A 80 -0.27 17.23 3.61
C THR A 80 -0.89 17.45 4.98
N ARG A 81 -2.20 17.17 5.14
CA ARG A 81 -2.87 17.34 6.43
C ARG A 81 -2.34 16.36 7.48
N ILE A 82 -2.04 15.12 7.09
CA ILE A 82 -1.40 14.14 7.99
C ILE A 82 -0.01 14.63 8.40
N HIS A 83 0.77 15.20 7.48
CA HIS A 83 2.08 15.78 7.79
C HIS A 83 1.99 16.96 8.78
N GLU A 84 1.05 17.89 8.56
CA GLU A 84 0.81 19.00 9.49
C GLU A 84 0.43 18.48 10.88
N ARG A 85 -0.48 17.52 10.98
CA ARG A 85 -0.87 16.92 12.26
C ARG A 85 0.30 16.23 12.96
N LEU A 86 1.10 15.45 12.23
CA LEU A 86 2.30 14.82 12.78
C LEU A 86 3.30 15.85 13.32
N ARG A 87 3.46 16.99 12.66
CA ARG A 87 4.33 18.07 13.12
C ARG A 87 3.72 18.80 14.32
N ASP A 88 2.46 19.17 14.25
CA ASP A 88 1.81 20.10 15.19
C ASP A 88 1.32 19.39 16.46
N GLU A 89 0.83 18.15 16.36
CA GLU A 89 0.32 17.37 17.51
C GLU A 89 1.42 16.49 18.15
N TYR A 90 2.36 15.99 17.35
CA TYR A 90 3.34 14.98 17.78
C TYR A 90 4.80 15.44 17.68
N GLY A 91 5.08 16.64 17.16
CA GLY A 91 6.43 17.18 17.07
C GLY A 91 7.35 16.44 16.09
N VAL A 92 6.79 15.71 15.12
CA VAL A 92 7.58 14.84 14.22
C VAL A 92 8.27 15.66 13.13
N GLU A 93 9.60 15.65 13.12
CA GLU A 93 10.40 16.26 12.04
C GLU A 93 10.59 15.30 10.85
N ALA A 94 9.50 15.01 10.14
CA ALA A 94 9.53 14.30 8.88
C ALA A 94 9.31 15.23 7.69
N SER A 95 9.98 14.97 6.56
CA SER A 95 9.69 15.71 5.33
C SER A 95 8.32 15.30 4.77
N LEU A 96 7.59 16.26 4.17
CA LEU A 96 6.32 15.99 3.49
C LEU A 96 6.45 14.87 2.44
N SER A 97 7.58 14.81 1.74
CA SER A 97 7.84 13.77 0.73
C SER A 97 7.91 12.37 1.33
N THR A 98 8.46 12.26 2.55
CA THR A 98 8.55 11.00 3.29
C THR A 98 7.17 10.58 3.77
N VAL A 99 6.41 11.50 4.39
CA VAL A 99 5.03 11.23 4.83
C VAL A 99 4.15 10.80 3.66
N THR A 100 4.20 11.54 2.54
CA THR A 100 3.42 11.21 1.33
C THR A 100 3.73 9.82 0.81
N ARG A 101 5.02 9.44 0.76
CA ARG A 101 5.43 8.10 0.31
C ARG A 101 4.95 7.02 1.27
N THR A 102 5.02 7.25 2.58
CA THR A 102 4.55 6.33 3.61
C THR A 102 3.04 6.15 3.54
N VAL A 103 2.27 7.24 3.49
CA VAL A 103 0.81 7.21 3.34
C VAL A 103 0.40 6.45 2.07
N ALA A 104 1.05 6.72 0.94
CA ALA A 104 0.77 6.02 -0.31
C ALA A 104 1.11 4.53 -0.24
N ARG A 105 2.18 4.15 0.47
CA ARG A 105 2.55 2.75 0.71
C ARG A 105 1.51 2.06 1.57
N LEU A 106 1.16 2.62 2.72
CA LEU A 106 0.15 2.08 3.63
C LEU A 106 -1.20 1.90 2.92
N LYS A 107 -1.66 2.92 2.17
CA LYS A 107 -2.88 2.81 1.37
C LYS A 107 -2.85 1.65 0.38
N ARG A 108 -1.72 1.39 -0.28
CA ARG A 108 -1.57 0.24 -1.20
C ARG A 108 -1.57 -1.10 -0.46
N GLU A 109 -0.86 -1.20 0.66
CA GLU A 109 -0.82 -2.41 1.48
C GLU A 109 -2.24 -2.79 1.93
N PHE A 110 -3.02 -1.82 2.40
CA PHE A 110 -4.42 -2.04 2.76
C PHE A 110 -5.34 -2.38 1.59
N MET A 111 -5.08 -1.85 0.38
CA MET A 111 -5.85 -2.22 -0.81
C MET A 111 -5.53 -3.63 -1.28
N ALA A 112 -4.25 -4.04 -1.21
CA ALA A 112 -3.83 -5.40 -1.53
C ALA A 112 -4.41 -6.42 -0.54
N GLU A 113 -4.53 -6.07 0.74
CA GLU A 113 -5.25 -6.89 1.72
C GLU A 113 -6.74 -7.05 1.38
N ARG A 114 -7.37 -6.01 0.82
CA ARG A 114 -8.78 -6.08 0.33
C ARG A 114 -8.92 -6.85 -0.98
N GLU A 115 -7.92 -6.82 -1.86
CA GLU A 115 -7.90 -7.59 -3.12
C GLU A 115 -7.88 -9.11 -2.92
N MET A 116 -7.63 -9.60 -1.70
CA MET A 116 -7.79 -11.02 -1.38
C MET A 116 -9.26 -11.49 -1.23
N GLY A 117 -10.25 -10.62 -1.48
CA GLY A 117 -11.65 -11.01 -1.53
C GLY A 117 -12.51 -10.03 -2.33
N PHE A 118 -12.68 -10.29 -3.62
CA PHE A 118 -13.72 -9.65 -4.43
C PHE A 118 -14.69 -10.72 -4.96
N LEU A 119 -15.99 -10.50 -4.70
CA LEU A 119 -17.06 -11.00 -5.55
C LEU A 119 -17.19 -9.98 -6.68
N ASP A 120 -16.95 -10.40 -7.92
CA ASP A 120 -17.08 -9.52 -9.08
C ASP A 120 -18.56 -9.17 -9.25
N LEU A 121 -18.95 -7.95 -8.90
CA LEU A 121 -20.31 -7.46 -9.09
C LEU A 121 -20.43 -6.92 -10.52
N SER A 122 -20.75 -7.80 -11.47
CA SER A 122 -21.12 -7.39 -12.82
C SER A 122 -22.51 -6.75 -12.79
N TRP A 123 -22.61 -5.46 -13.11
CA TRP A 123 -23.88 -4.74 -13.22
C TRP A 123 -24.22 -4.51 -14.69
N HIS A 124 -25.35 -5.05 -15.14
CA HIS A 124 -25.84 -4.84 -16.49
C HIS A 124 -26.53 -3.48 -16.65
N PRO A 125 -26.55 -2.89 -17.86
CA PRO A 125 -27.30 -1.67 -18.12
C PRO A 125 -28.78 -1.83 -17.72
N GLY A 126 -29.31 -0.91 -16.92
CA GLY A 126 -30.70 -0.95 -16.44
C GLY A 126 -30.87 -1.58 -15.05
N GLU A 127 -29.81 -2.16 -14.47
CA GLU A 127 -29.81 -2.58 -13.07
C GLU A 127 -29.51 -1.38 -12.17
N CYS A 128 -30.26 -1.29 -11.07
CA CYS A 128 -30.03 -0.29 -10.04
C CYS A 128 -30.13 -0.92 -8.65
N GLN A 129 -29.38 -0.38 -7.73
CA GLN A 129 -29.49 -0.69 -6.31
C GLN A 129 -30.30 0.41 -5.63
N ALA A 130 -31.32 0.02 -4.89
CA ALA A 130 -32.14 0.93 -4.10
C ALA A 130 -31.84 0.74 -2.62
N ASP A 131 -31.53 1.82 -1.90
CA ASP A 131 -31.26 1.75 -0.46
C ASP A 131 -31.97 2.88 0.31
N PHE A 132 -32.26 2.60 1.58
CA PHE A 132 -32.83 3.54 2.54
C PHE A 132 -31.89 3.73 3.72
N GLY A 133 -31.40 4.96 3.90
CA GLY A 133 -30.50 5.30 4.99
C GLY A 133 -31.04 6.39 5.90
N GLN A 134 -30.31 6.64 6.98
CA GLN A 134 -30.49 7.82 7.83
C GLN A 134 -29.28 8.74 7.67
N VAL A 135 -29.52 10.04 7.67
CA VAL A 135 -28.48 11.06 7.55
C VAL A 135 -28.83 12.25 8.41
N ASP A 136 -27.83 12.81 9.09
CA ASP A 136 -27.98 14.06 9.82
C ASP A 136 -27.80 15.23 8.86
N VAL A 137 -28.83 16.07 8.76
CA VAL A 137 -28.83 17.25 7.89
C VAL A 137 -29.07 18.48 8.73
N ARG A 138 -28.29 19.54 8.50
CA ARG A 138 -28.55 20.86 9.09
C ARG A 138 -29.72 21.52 8.35
N TYR A 139 -30.93 21.28 8.82
CA TYR A 139 -32.17 21.80 8.25
C TYR A 139 -32.66 23.00 9.06
N ARG A 140 -32.84 24.16 8.41
CA ARG A 140 -33.26 25.41 9.08
C ARG A 140 -32.42 25.78 10.31
N GLY A 141 -31.11 25.52 10.26
CA GLY A 141 -30.17 25.83 11.33
C GLY A 141 -30.06 24.81 12.45
N VAL A 142 -30.91 23.77 12.47
CA VAL A 142 -30.88 22.69 13.48
C VAL A 142 -30.43 21.38 12.83
N VAL A 143 -29.56 20.63 13.50
CA VAL A 143 -29.19 19.28 13.06
C VAL A 143 -30.39 18.36 13.28
N THR A 144 -30.90 17.80 12.19
CA THR A 144 -32.08 16.93 12.20
C THR A 144 -31.75 15.62 11.50
N ARG A 145 -32.02 14.50 12.16
CA ARG A 145 -31.88 13.18 11.56
C ARG A 145 -33.05 12.93 10.59
N MET A 146 -32.73 12.76 9.32
CA MET A 146 -33.70 12.49 8.26
C MET A 146 -33.45 11.12 7.63
N ARG A 147 -34.47 10.59 6.95
CA ARG A 147 -34.32 9.40 6.12
C ARG A 147 -34.02 9.84 4.69
N HIS A 148 -33.23 9.07 3.98
CA HIS A 148 -32.99 9.26 2.56
C HIS A 148 -33.24 7.96 1.81
N PHE A 149 -33.58 8.11 0.54
CA PHE A 149 -33.63 7.03 -0.43
C PHE A 149 -32.63 7.33 -1.53
N VAL A 150 -31.81 6.35 -1.87
CA VAL A 150 -30.81 6.43 -2.95
C VAL A 150 -31.11 5.33 -3.94
N LEU A 151 -31.15 5.69 -5.22
CA LEU A 151 -31.04 4.75 -6.33
C LEU A 151 -29.65 4.93 -6.92
N ASP A 152 -28.86 3.88 -6.93
CA ASP A 152 -27.54 3.85 -7.57
C ASP A 152 -27.61 3.05 -8.86
N PHE A 153 -27.14 3.63 -9.96
CA PHE A 153 -27.00 2.97 -11.25
C PHE A 153 -25.50 2.82 -11.56
N PRO A 154 -24.86 1.71 -11.15
CA PRO A 154 -23.41 1.54 -11.28
C PRO A 154 -22.93 1.62 -12.74
N TYR A 155 -23.74 1.13 -13.68
CA TYR A 155 -23.42 1.15 -15.11
C TYR A 155 -23.35 2.58 -15.68
N SER A 156 -24.27 3.47 -15.28
CA SER A 156 -24.31 4.87 -15.74
C SER A 156 -23.60 5.83 -14.80
N ASN A 157 -23.12 5.36 -13.64
CA ASN A 157 -22.50 6.15 -12.58
C ASN A 157 -23.38 7.33 -12.13
N ILE A 158 -24.69 7.09 -12.04
CA ILE A 158 -25.70 8.07 -11.64
C ILE A 158 -26.37 7.58 -10.36
N SER A 159 -26.44 8.44 -9.35
CA SER A 159 -27.05 8.08 -8.05
C SER A 159 -28.02 9.14 -7.54
N PRO A 160 -29.26 9.23 -8.06
CA PRO A 160 -30.26 10.15 -7.55
C PRO A 160 -30.61 9.80 -6.10
N CYS A 161 -30.72 10.85 -5.27
CA CYS A 161 -31.05 10.74 -3.85
C CYS A 161 -32.20 11.67 -3.50
N GLN A 162 -33.15 11.17 -2.71
CA GLN A 162 -34.27 11.95 -2.19
C GLN A 162 -34.25 11.94 -0.65
N LEU A 163 -34.16 13.13 -0.07
CA LEU A 163 -34.37 13.32 1.37
C LEU A 163 -35.87 13.30 1.67
N MET A 164 -36.26 12.48 2.65
CA MET A 164 -37.63 12.36 3.12
C MET A 164 -37.73 12.95 4.53
N PRO A 165 -38.29 14.16 4.68
CA PRO A 165 -38.52 14.77 5.99
C PRO A 165 -39.70 14.14 6.75
N GLY A 166 -40.47 13.25 6.11
CA GLY A 166 -41.65 12.58 6.68
C GLY A 166 -41.31 11.33 7.50
N ARG A 167 -42.03 11.13 8.60
CA ARG A 167 -41.88 9.98 9.52
C ARG A 167 -42.71 8.75 9.10
N THR A 168 -43.04 8.59 7.83
CA THR A 168 -43.92 7.51 7.35
C THR A 168 -43.14 6.38 6.71
N ARG A 169 -42.98 5.31 7.50
CA ARG A 169 -42.62 3.95 7.11
C ARG A 169 -43.76 3.41 6.25
N ASN A 170 -43.77 3.67 4.94
CA ASN A 170 -44.44 2.87 3.87
C ASN A 170 -44.32 3.62 2.53
N ALA A 171 -43.40 3.19 1.66
CA ALA A 171 -43.44 3.54 0.25
C ALA A 171 -44.36 2.55 -0.47
N ARG A 172 -45.54 3.00 -0.92
CA ARG A 172 -46.29 2.27 -1.95
C ARG A 172 -45.72 2.68 -3.30
N VAL A 173 -45.09 1.72 -3.98
CA VAL A 173 -44.82 1.81 -5.42
C VAL A 173 -46.16 1.59 -6.13
N ARG A 174 -46.56 2.54 -6.99
CA ARG A 174 -47.63 2.36 -7.98
C ARG A 174 -46.99 2.16 -9.33
#